data_AF-A0A2N8MN24-F1
#
_entry.id   AF-A0A2N8MN24-F1
#
_cell.length_a   1.000
_cell.length_b   1.000
_cell.length_c   1.000
_cell.angle_alpha   90.00
_cell.angle_beta   90.00
_cell.angle_gamma   90.00
#
_symmetry.space_group_name_H-M   'P 1'
#
loop_
_entity.id
_entity.type
_entity.pdbx_description
1 polymer ?
#
loop_
_entity_poly.entity_id
_entity_poly.type
_entity_poly.pdbx_seq_one_letter_code
_entity_poly.pdbx_strand_id
1 'polypeptide(L)'
;MASWASGRLDVFARGTDNALWHKWYQNGWSGWESLGGLLTSGPAVAAWSAGRLDVFVRGTDNALWHKWYQNGWSGWESLGGLLTSGPAVAAWSAGRLDVFVRGTDNALWHKWYQNGWSGWESLGGLLTSGPAVAAWSAGRLDVFVRGTDNALWHKWYQNGWSGWESLGGLLTSGPAVAAWSAGRLDVFVRGTDNALWHKWYQNGWSGWESLGGLLTSGPAVAAWSAGRLDVFVRGTDNALWHKWYQNGWSGWESLGGVLTSDPAAVSWASGRLDVFARGTDNALWHKWYQNGWSGWESLGGVLTSSPDVSSWASGRLDVFVRGNDNAMWHKWYQNGWSGWESLGGVLTSGPAATSWGPDRIDTFVCGTDNALWHKWWARVPTVRVHTKVLTTPNVAVGTVLQRMREVYGTVGVHVQHASTENLNLPALNDLDVGECVRGRTTAEQNQLYANRNNAGPNDVVVYFVRTTDPPFNGCAAHPDGRPGAVVAQGATQWTFGHEVGHVLGLNHVNDNNRLMTGNGTANITNPPPDLIAAERDTMVASPFTQDL
;
A
#
# COMPACT_ATOMS: atom_id res chain seq x y z
N MET A 1 11.61 3.65 1.86
CA MET A 1 10.90 2.96 0.77
C MET A 1 10.99 3.82 -0.48
N ALA A 2 10.89 3.24 -1.67
CA ALA A 2 10.82 3.97 -2.93
C ALA A 2 9.97 3.19 -3.95
N SER A 3 9.50 3.87 -4.99
CA SER A 3 8.82 3.29 -6.14
C SER A 3 9.38 3.90 -7.41
N TRP A 4 9.51 3.08 -8.46
CA TRP A 4 9.93 3.51 -9.80
C TRP A 4 8.88 3.23 -10.88
N ALA A 5 7.78 2.55 -10.53
CA ALA A 5 6.65 2.30 -11.43
C ALA A 5 5.37 2.04 -10.63
N SER A 6 4.23 2.24 -11.28
CA SER A 6 2.95 1.79 -10.76
C SER A 6 2.98 0.27 -10.52
N GLY A 7 2.40 -0.20 -9.41
CA GLY A 7 2.42 -1.62 -9.05
C GLY A 7 3.75 -2.12 -8.47
N ARG A 8 4.72 -1.23 -8.22
CA ARG A 8 6.03 -1.54 -7.65
C ARG A 8 6.28 -0.74 -6.38
N LEU A 9 6.67 -1.44 -5.31
CA LEU A 9 7.19 -0.85 -4.09
C LEU A 9 8.44 -1.59 -3.65
N ASP A 10 9.48 -0.85 -3.29
CA ASP A 10 10.75 -1.38 -2.82
C ASP A 10 11.05 -0.88 -1.40
N VAL A 11 11.35 -1.84 -0.52
CA VAL A 11 11.57 -1.63 0.91
C VAL A 11 13.00 -2.02 1.24
N PHE A 12 13.67 -1.12 1.97
CA PHE A 12 15.06 -1.28 2.38
C PHE A 12 15.16 -1.15 3.89
N ALA A 13 15.94 -2.04 4.50
CA ALA A 13 16.21 -2.03 5.93
C ALA A 13 17.68 -2.31 6.18
N ARG A 14 18.21 -1.78 7.29
CA ARG A 14 19.49 -2.24 7.84
C ARG A 14 19.19 -3.40 8.80
N GLY A 15 19.76 -4.57 8.52
CA GLY A 15 19.65 -5.75 9.38
C GLY A 15 20.55 -5.65 10.63
N THR A 16 20.41 -6.60 11.56
CA THR A 16 21.28 -6.72 12.75
C THR A 16 22.70 -7.14 12.43
N ASP A 17 22.87 -7.86 11.32
CA ASP A 17 24.15 -8.12 10.68
C ASP A 17 24.77 -6.86 10.07
N ASN A 18 24.09 -5.72 10.17
CA ASN A 18 24.41 -4.46 9.51
C ASN A 18 24.34 -4.54 7.98
N ALA A 19 23.80 -5.59 7.38
CA ALA A 19 23.63 -5.66 5.93
C ALA A 19 22.43 -4.83 5.46
N LEU A 20 22.44 -4.46 4.19
CA LEU A 20 21.26 -3.91 3.53
C LEU A 20 20.35 -5.09 3.16
N TRP A 21 19.13 -5.07 3.67
CA TRP A 21 18.08 -6.00 3.30
C TRP A 21 17.08 -5.31 2.39
N HIS A 22 16.67 -6.01 1.34
CA HIS A 22 15.75 -5.52 0.34
C HIS A 22 14.60 -6.51 0.13
N LYS A 23 13.41 -5.97 -0.11
CA LYS A 23 12.24 -6.73 -0.49
C LYS A 23 11.36 -5.85 -1.36
N TRP A 24 10.70 -6.44 -2.35
CA TRP A 24 9.87 -5.70 -3.29
C TRP A 24 8.52 -6.35 -3.55
N TYR A 25 7.56 -5.52 -3.94
CA TYR A 25 6.28 -5.96 -4.45
C TYR A 25 6.22 -5.80 -5.96
N GLN A 26 5.87 -6.87 -6.68
CA GLN A 26 5.47 -6.84 -8.09
C GLN A 26 4.60 -8.06 -8.38
N ASN A 27 3.29 -7.87 -8.48
CA ASN A 27 2.29 -8.95 -8.56
C ASN A 27 2.41 -9.99 -7.41
N GLY A 28 2.96 -9.55 -6.27
CA GLY A 28 3.35 -10.40 -5.16
C GLY A 28 4.62 -9.88 -4.48
N TRP A 29 4.76 -10.16 -3.18
CA TRP A 29 5.97 -9.80 -2.45
C TRP A 29 7.06 -10.84 -2.63
N SER A 30 8.29 -10.38 -2.85
CA SER A 30 9.48 -11.23 -2.79
C SER A 30 9.77 -11.72 -1.38
N GLY A 31 10.69 -12.68 -1.23
CA GLY A 31 11.41 -12.88 0.04
C GLY A 31 12.29 -11.67 0.37
N TRP A 32 12.69 -11.54 1.62
CA TRP A 32 13.80 -10.65 1.97
C TRP A 32 15.08 -11.20 1.35
N GLU A 33 15.77 -10.38 0.57
CA GLU A 33 17.10 -10.67 0.07
C GLU A 33 18.12 -9.79 0.80
N SER A 34 19.24 -10.39 1.20
CA SER A 34 20.37 -9.61 1.66
C SER A 34 21.11 -9.08 0.44
N LEU A 35 21.24 -7.76 0.37
CA LEU A 35 22.10 -7.06 -0.59
C LEU A 35 23.53 -6.94 -0.07
N GLY A 36 23.84 -7.53 1.08
CA GLY A 36 25.14 -7.50 1.75
C GLY A 36 25.52 -6.11 2.28
N GLY A 37 26.82 -5.88 2.47
CA GLY A 37 27.37 -4.63 3.00
C GLY A 37 27.44 -4.59 4.53
N LEU A 38 28.08 -3.56 5.07
CA LEU A 38 28.17 -3.28 6.52
C LEU A 38 27.85 -1.80 6.75
N LEU A 39 26.60 -1.53 7.09
CA LEU A 39 25.99 -0.21 7.17
C LEU A 39 26.11 0.34 8.60
N THR A 40 26.38 1.64 8.71
CA THR A 40 26.37 2.40 9.97
C THR A 40 25.33 3.53 9.96
N SER A 41 24.48 3.59 8.93
CA SER A 41 23.32 4.48 8.80
C SER A 41 22.09 3.71 8.33
N GLY A 42 20.91 4.35 8.37
CA GLY A 42 19.79 3.91 7.55
C GLY A 42 20.08 4.10 6.06
N PRO A 43 19.40 3.34 5.17
CA PRO A 43 19.51 3.53 3.73
C PRO A 43 18.73 4.77 3.26
N ALA A 44 19.32 5.53 2.36
CA ALA A 44 18.63 6.54 1.56
C ALA A 44 18.44 5.99 0.15
N VAL A 45 17.24 6.15 -0.43
CA VAL A 45 16.89 5.55 -1.72
C VAL A 45 16.17 6.55 -2.60
N ALA A 46 16.50 6.57 -3.88
CA ALA A 46 15.79 7.32 -4.90
C ALA A 46 15.64 6.50 -6.19
N ALA A 47 14.62 6.84 -6.97
CA ALA A 47 14.44 6.40 -8.35
C ALA A 47 14.46 7.63 -9.25
N TRP A 48 15.22 7.58 -10.34
CA TRP A 48 15.24 8.65 -11.35
C TRP A 48 14.62 8.23 -12.69
N SER A 49 14.34 6.94 -12.89
CA SER A 49 13.58 6.43 -14.04
C SER A 49 12.90 5.11 -13.69
N ALA A 50 11.96 4.69 -14.54
CA ALA A 50 11.37 3.37 -14.44
C ALA A 50 12.44 2.27 -14.61
N GLY A 51 12.40 1.28 -13.72
CA GLY A 51 13.33 0.16 -13.68
C GLY A 51 14.65 0.46 -12.99
N ARG A 52 14.78 1.63 -12.34
CA ARG A 52 16.01 2.08 -11.71
C ARG A 52 15.80 2.52 -10.27
N LEU A 53 16.57 1.92 -9.37
CA LEU A 53 16.70 2.32 -7.97
C LEU A 53 18.17 2.48 -7.62
N ASP A 54 18.46 3.47 -6.79
CA ASP A 54 19.80 3.73 -6.28
C ASP A 54 19.71 3.89 -4.76
N VAL A 55 20.49 3.10 -4.05
CA VAL A 55 20.52 3.04 -2.59
C VAL A 55 21.89 3.49 -2.10
N PHE A 56 21.87 4.36 -1.10
CA PHE A 56 23.03 5.00 -0.51
C PHE A 56 23.07 4.73 0.98
N VAL A 57 24.25 4.36 1.46
CA VAL A 57 24.48 4.03 2.87
C VAL A 57 25.84 4.55 3.31
N ARG A 58 26.00 4.76 4.61
CA ARG A 58 27.33 4.96 5.20
C ARG A 58 27.91 3.63 5.63
N GLY A 59 29.14 3.32 5.21
CA GLY A 59 29.86 2.10 5.58
C GLY A 59 30.52 2.17 6.96
N THR A 60 31.20 1.09 7.37
CA THR A 60 32.02 1.03 8.60
C THR A 60 33.30 1.87 8.53
N ASP A 61 33.78 2.12 7.31
CA ASP A 61 34.86 3.06 6.99
C ASP A 61 34.40 4.52 6.96
N ASN A 62 33.13 4.78 7.29
CA ASN A 62 32.45 6.06 7.12
C ASN A 62 32.39 6.58 5.68
N ALA A 63 32.68 5.77 4.65
CA ALA A 63 32.51 6.18 3.27
C ALA A 63 31.05 6.09 2.81
N LEU A 64 30.72 6.80 1.73
CA LEU A 64 29.46 6.62 1.03
C LEU A 64 29.55 5.37 0.16
N TRP A 65 28.64 4.43 0.38
CA TRP A 65 28.51 3.23 -0.43
C TRP A 65 27.20 3.28 -1.21
N HIS A 66 27.28 2.88 -2.47
CA HIS A 66 26.20 2.94 -3.43
C HIS A 66 25.95 1.56 -4.03
N LYS A 67 24.68 1.23 -4.21
CA LYS A 67 24.23 0.04 -4.91
C LYS A 67 22.96 0.37 -5.69
N TRP A 68 22.85 -0.13 -6.92
CA TRP A 68 21.70 0.17 -7.76
C TRP A 68 21.07 -1.08 -8.36
N TYR A 69 19.80 -0.97 -8.69
CA TYR A 69 19.04 -1.96 -9.43
C TYR A 69 18.81 -1.48 -10.86
N GLN A 70 19.19 -2.30 -11.85
CA GLN A 70 18.80 -2.15 -13.25
C GLN A 70 18.88 -3.52 -13.93
N ASN A 71 17.74 -4.18 -14.11
CA ASN A 71 17.66 -5.59 -14.55
C ASN A 71 18.46 -6.55 -13.65
N GLY A 72 18.68 -6.17 -12.39
CA GLY A 72 19.55 -6.86 -11.45
C GLY A 72 20.29 -5.87 -10.55
N TRP A 73 20.72 -6.35 -9.39
CA TRP A 73 21.50 -5.56 -8.44
C TRP A 73 22.97 -5.49 -8.83
N SER A 74 23.55 -4.30 -8.80
CA SER A 74 24.98 -4.09 -8.96
C SER A 74 25.80 -4.68 -7.82
N GLY A 75 27.13 -4.74 -7.97
CA GLY A 75 28.04 -4.81 -6.82
C GLY A 75 27.96 -3.55 -5.96
N TRP A 76 28.48 -3.61 -4.73
CA TRP A 76 28.69 -2.40 -3.92
C TRP A 76 29.79 -1.54 -4.53
N GLU A 77 29.47 -0.29 -4.80
CA GLU A 77 30.40 0.71 -5.31
C GLU A 77 30.72 1.68 -4.17
N SER A 78 32.00 1.78 -3.80
CA SER A 78 32.43 2.84 -2.88
C SER A 78 32.50 4.15 -3.66
N LEU A 79 31.77 5.15 -3.19
CA LEU A 79 31.85 6.52 -3.69
C LEU A 79 32.85 7.36 -2.89
N GLY A 80 33.56 6.74 -1.92
CA GLY A 80 34.55 7.37 -1.06
C GLY A 80 33.94 8.39 -0.08
N GLY A 81 34.78 9.33 0.37
CA GLY A 81 34.40 10.35 1.36
C GLY A 81 34.51 9.87 2.81
N LEU A 82 34.32 10.79 3.76
CA LEU A 82 34.26 10.52 5.20
C LEU A 82 33.04 11.22 5.81
N LEU A 83 31.99 10.44 6.08
CA LEU A 83 30.66 10.93 6.42
C LEU A 83 30.41 10.92 7.93
N THR A 84 29.82 12.00 8.43
CA THR A 84 29.38 12.16 9.83
C THR A 84 27.85 12.26 9.97
N SER A 85 27.12 11.98 8.89
CA SER A 85 25.65 11.86 8.85
C SER A 85 25.23 10.65 8.01
N GLY A 86 23.95 10.28 8.07
CA GLY A 86 23.35 9.48 7.01
C GLY A 86 23.30 10.27 5.69
N PRO A 87 23.27 9.60 4.54
CA PRO A 87 23.09 10.25 3.25
C PRO A 87 21.64 10.73 3.06
N ALA A 88 21.48 11.81 2.30
CA ALA A 88 20.21 12.23 1.73
C ALA A 88 20.35 12.23 0.21
N VAL A 89 19.34 11.76 -0.52
CA VAL A 89 19.37 11.65 -1.98
C VAL A 89 18.09 12.19 -2.60
N ALA A 90 18.23 12.88 -3.73
CA ALA A 90 17.10 13.28 -4.56
C ALA A 90 17.42 13.07 -6.05
N ALA A 91 16.36 12.86 -6.83
CA ALA A 91 16.37 12.89 -8.29
C ALA A 91 15.46 14.03 -8.75
N TRP A 92 15.94 14.85 -9.69
CA TRP A 92 15.14 15.93 -10.28
C TRP A 92 14.90 15.75 -11.78
N SER A 93 15.59 14.82 -12.44
CA SER A 93 15.33 14.44 -13.82
C SER A 93 15.79 13.01 -14.09
N ALA A 94 15.33 12.44 -15.21
CA ALA A 94 15.84 11.17 -15.68
C ALA A 94 17.35 11.24 -15.96
N GLY A 95 18.09 10.29 -15.40
CA GLY A 95 19.53 10.17 -15.53
C GLY A 95 20.31 11.00 -14.51
N ARG A 96 19.63 11.59 -13.51
CA ARG A 96 20.25 12.47 -12.53
C ARG A 96 19.89 12.11 -11.09
N LEU A 97 20.95 11.92 -10.28
CA LEU A 97 20.88 11.79 -8.83
C LEU A 97 21.86 12.74 -8.18
N ASP A 98 21.47 13.26 -7.02
CA ASP A 98 22.31 14.12 -6.21
C ASP A 98 22.25 13.63 -4.76
N VAL A 99 23.42 13.37 -4.19
CA VAL A 99 23.59 12.82 -2.84
C VAL A 99 24.30 13.86 -1.98
N PHE A 100 23.77 14.05 -0.78
CA PHE A 100 24.21 15.05 0.19
C PHE A 100 24.58 14.38 1.50
N VAL A 101 25.72 14.77 2.06
CA VAL A 101 26.24 14.24 3.32
C VAL A 101 26.91 15.35 4.12
N ARG A 102 27.04 15.16 5.44
CA ARG A 102 27.93 15.97 6.25
C ARG A 102 29.32 15.34 6.33
N GLY A 103 30.36 16.11 6.07
CA GLY A 103 31.77 15.69 6.16
C GLY A 103 32.33 15.71 7.59
N THR A 104 33.60 15.34 7.74
CA THR A 104 34.34 15.42 9.02
C THR A 104 34.69 16.86 9.43
N ASP A 105 34.74 17.76 8.45
CA ASP A 105 34.84 19.21 8.63
C ASP A 105 33.49 19.87 8.99
N ASN A 106 32.44 19.07 9.15
CA ASN A 106 31.05 19.50 9.30
C ASN A 106 30.49 20.29 8.10
N ALA A 107 31.15 20.31 6.94
CA ALA A 107 30.60 20.94 5.73
C ALA A 107 29.57 20.04 5.04
N LEU A 108 28.74 20.65 4.19
CA LEU A 108 27.90 19.90 3.24
C LEU A 108 28.78 19.43 2.09
N TRP A 109 28.78 18.13 1.86
CA TRP A 109 29.45 17.52 0.71
C TRP A 109 28.40 16.94 -0.23
N HIS A 110 28.64 17.14 -1.51
CA HIS A 110 27.75 16.81 -2.60
C HIS A 110 28.46 15.93 -3.63
N LYS A 111 27.74 14.94 -4.14
CA LYS A 111 28.17 14.09 -5.25
C LYS A 111 26.97 13.77 -6.11
N TRP A 112 27.12 13.81 -7.42
CA TRP A 112 26.01 13.57 -8.34
C TRP A 112 26.37 12.54 -9.40
N TYR A 113 25.33 11.90 -9.94
CA TYR A 113 25.42 11.00 -11.08
C TYR A 113 24.82 11.67 -12.32
N GLN A 114 25.57 11.71 -13.41
CA GLN A 114 25.08 12.03 -14.75
C GLN A 114 26.01 11.40 -15.79
N ASN A 115 25.61 10.25 -16.33
CA ASN A 115 26.47 9.40 -17.19
C ASN A 115 27.80 8.98 -16.50
N GLY A 116 27.81 8.97 -15.17
CA GLY A 116 29.01 8.78 -14.36
C GLY A 116 28.93 9.60 -13.08
N TRP A 117 29.66 9.15 -12.05
CA TRP A 117 29.76 9.87 -10.78
C TRP A 117 30.74 11.03 -10.87
N SER A 118 30.35 12.18 -10.35
CA SER A 118 31.24 13.32 -10.16
C SER A 118 32.34 13.05 -9.13
N GLY A 119 33.34 13.93 -9.04
CA GLY A 119 34.14 14.06 -7.82
C GLY A 119 33.28 14.53 -6.63
N TRP A 120 33.82 14.43 -5.41
CA TRP A 120 33.20 15.08 -4.25
C TRP A 120 33.35 16.59 -4.37
N GLU A 121 32.23 17.30 -4.28
CA GLU A 121 32.16 18.75 -4.29
C GLU A 121 31.83 19.23 -2.87
N SER A 122 32.72 20.00 -2.27
CA SER A 122 32.38 20.69 -1.02
C SER A 122 31.45 21.85 -1.36
N LEU A 123 30.28 21.86 -0.74
CA LEU A 123 29.35 22.99 -0.79
C LEU A 123 29.57 23.94 0.38
N GLY A 124 30.57 23.68 1.23
CA GLY A 124 30.92 24.47 2.40
C GLY A 124 29.86 24.42 3.51
N GLY A 125 29.86 25.45 4.36
CA GLY A 125 28.95 25.56 5.51
C GLY A 125 29.45 24.80 6.75
N LEU A 126 28.74 24.95 7.87
CA LEU A 126 29.00 24.23 9.13
C LEU A 126 27.68 23.69 9.70
N LEU A 127 27.48 22.37 9.58
CA LEU A 127 26.20 21.70 9.77
C LEU A 127 26.11 21.00 11.13
N THR A 128 25.02 21.21 11.84
CA THR A 128 24.69 20.53 13.11
C THR A 128 23.52 19.53 13.01
N SER A 129 23.00 19.32 11.79
CA SER A 129 22.02 18.29 11.45
C SER A 129 22.47 17.48 10.23
N GLY A 130 21.78 16.37 9.93
CA GLY A 130 21.82 15.80 8.58
C GLY A 130 21.15 16.74 7.56
N PRO A 131 21.50 16.62 6.27
CA PRO A 131 20.83 17.38 5.22
C PRO A 131 19.43 16.85 4.93
N ALA A 132 18.48 17.75 4.69
CA ALA A 132 17.19 17.45 4.09
C ALA A 132 17.17 18.01 2.66
N VAL A 133 16.71 17.24 1.68
CA VAL A 133 16.73 17.62 0.27
C VAL A 133 15.36 17.43 -0.37
N ALA A 134 14.97 18.38 -1.22
CA ALA A 134 13.78 18.27 -2.06
C ALA A 134 14.08 18.74 -3.49
N ALA A 135 13.36 18.16 -4.45
CA ALA A 135 13.26 18.63 -5.83
C ALA A 135 11.80 18.93 -6.14
N TRP A 136 11.51 20.13 -6.66
CA TRP A 136 10.14 20.54 -7.02
C TRP A 136 9.96 20.80 -8.52
N SER A 137 11.05 20.84 -9.29
CA SER A 137 11.03 20.90 -10.75
C SER A 137 12.32 20.34 -11.34
N ALA A 138 12.29 20.01 -12.63
CA ALA A 138 13.50 19.61 -13.34
C ALA A 138 14.52 20.76 -13.32
N GLY A 139 15.75 20.44 -12.94
CA GLY A 139 16.86 21.38 -12.84
C GLY A 139 16.96 22.10 -11.51
N ARG A 140 16.16 21.70 -10.51
CA ARG A 140 16.09 22.36 -9.21
C ARG A 140 16.22 21.40 -8.04
N LEU A 141 17.17 21.70 -7.16
CA LEU A 141 17.32 21.08 -5.85
C LEU A 141 17.41 22.14 -4.77
N ASP A 142 16.86 21.82 -3.61
CA ASP A 142 16.91 22.66 -2.43
C ASP A 142 17.35 21.81 -1.23
N VAL A 143 18.45 22.23 -0.59
CA VAL A 143 19.05 21.55 0.56
C VAL A 143 18.92 22.43 1.79
N PHE A 144 18.45 21.81 2.88
CA PHE A 144 18.19 22.45 4.16
C PHE A 144 19.00 21.79 5.26
N VAL A 145 19.64 22.60 6.08
CA VAL A 145 20.47 22.15 7.20
C VAL A 145 20.29 23.08 8.39
N ARG A 146 20.58 22.58 9.59
CA ARG A 146 20.76 23.42 10.76
C ARG A 146 22.23 23.86 10.88
N GLY A 147 22.47 25.15 11.07
CA GLY A 147 23.80 25.73 11.28
C GLY A 147 24.32 25.60 12.71
N THR A 148 25.52 26.12 12.98
CA THR A 148 26.12 26.21 14.34
C THR A 148 25.46 27.27 15.21
N ASP A 149 24.82 28.25 14.59
CA ASP A 149 23.95 29.25 15.19
C ASP A 149 22.52 28.72 15.46
N ASN A 150 22.28 27.44 15.18
CA ASN A 150 20.96 26.80 15.17
C ASN A 150 19.96 27.40 14.17
N ALA A 151 20.39 28.26 13.23
CA ALA A 151 19.50 28.75 12.18
C ALA A 151 19.26 27.69 11.10
N LEU A 152 18.16 27.85 10.35
CA LEU A 152 17.96 27.12 9.11
C LEU A 152 18.84 27.76 8.03
N TRP A 153 19.69 26.94 7.43
CA TRP A 153 20.50 27.34 6.29
C TRP A 153 20.03 26.60 5.05
N HIS A 154 19.96 27.32 3.94
CA HIS A 154 19.47 26.85 2.66
C HIS A 154 20.50 27.09 1.57
N LYS A 155 20.60 26.12 0.68
CA LYS A 155 21.40 26.19 -0.53
C LYS A 155 20.63 25.50 -1.65
N TRP A 156 20.66 26.05 -2.85
CA TRP A 156 19.93 25.48 -3.97
C TRP A 156 20.78 25.37 -5.22
N TYR A 157 20.39 24.43 -6.09
CA TYR A 157 20.95 24.27 -7.41
C TYR A 157 19.96 24.75 -8.46
N GLN A 158 20.41 25.64 -9.35
CA GLN A 158 19.70 26.01 -10.57
C GLN A 158 20.71 26.56 -11.58
N ASN A 159 21.14 25.73 -12.53
CA ASN A 159 22.26 26.03 -13.44
C ASN A 159 23.58 26.36 -12.71
N GLY A 160 23.73 25.86 -11.49
CA GLY A 160 24.83 26.20 -10.58
C GLY A 160 24.35 26.27 -9.14
N TRP A 161 25.26 26.08 -8.20
CA TRP A 161 24.98 26.20 -6.77
C TRP A 161 24.93 27.66 -6.34
N SER A 162 23.91 28.01 -5.56
CA SER A 162 23.81 29.30 -4.89
C SER A 162 24.91 29.49 -3.82
N GLY A 163 25.06 30.71 -3.31
CA GLY A 163 25.67 30.91 -1.99
C GLY A 163 24.82 30.26 -0.88
N TRP A 164 25.39 30.12 0.32
CA TRP A 164 24.60 29.78 1.50
C TRP A 164 23.70 30.95 1.88
N GLU A 165 22.41 30.69 1.99
CA GLU A 165 21.42 31.65 2.46
C GLU A 165 20.98 31.23 3.87
N SER A 166 21.18 32.12 4.84
CA SER A 166 20.55 31.93 6.14
C SER A 166 19.08 32.28 6.01
N LEU A 167 18.22 31.32 6.31
CA LEU A 167 16.78 31.54 6.44
C LEU A 167 16.40 31.98 7.86
N GLY A 168 17.37 32.11 8.76
CA GLY A 168 17.20 32.50 10.17
C GLY A 168 16.55 31.41 11.03
N GLY A 169 15.97 31.82 12.15
CA GLY A 169 15.29 30.94 13.11
C GLY A 169 16.24 30.33 14.15
N LEU A 170 15.67 29.61 15.13
CA LEU A 170 16.41 28.88 16.16
C LEU A 170 15.82 27.47 16.31
N LEU A 171 16.46 26.50 15.65
CA LEU A 171 15.95 25.15 15.44
C LEU A 171 16.42 24.18 16.53
N THR A 172 15.46 23.47 17.14
CA THR A 172 15.71 22.37 18.09
C THR A 172 15.44 20.99 17.49
N SER A 173 15.17 20.92 16.19
CA SER A 173 15.03 19.69 15.39
C SER A 173 15.82 19.80 14.08
N GLY A 174 15.98 18.69 13.36
CA GLY A 174 16.33 18.75 11.94
C GLY A 174 15.17 19.33 11.12
N PRO A 175 15.42 19.93 9.94
CA PRO A 175 14.36 20.41 9.06
C PRO A 175 13.64 19.25 8.37
N ALA A 176 12.32 19.36 8.28
CA ALA A 176 11.49 18.55 7.38
C ALA A 176 11.00 19.42 6.22
N VAL A 177 11.17 18.95 4.99
CA VAL A 177 10.80 19.68 3.77
C VAL A 177 9.86 18.86 2.90
N ALA A 178 8.83 19.52 2.37
CA ALA A 178 7.92 18.95 1.39
C ALA A 178 7.80 19.85 0.16
N ALA A 179 7.68 19.24 -1.01
CA ALA A 179 7.31 19.88 -2.26
C ALA A 179 6.01 19.26 -2.76
N TRP A 180 4.94 20.03 -2.84
CA TRP A 180 3.63 19.54 -3.29
C TRP A 180 3.16 20.14 -4.62
N SER A 181 3.83 21.18 -5.11
CA SER A 181 3.67 21.69 -6.47
C SER A 181 4.96 22.33 -6.97
N ALA A 182 5.09 22.47 -8.29
CA ALA A 182 6.19 23.24 -8.86
C ALA A 182 6.18 24.68 -8.29
N GLY A 183 7.35 25.15 -7.86
CA GLY A 183 7.55 26.48 -7.28
C GLY A 183 7.17 26.61 -5.81
N ARG A 184 6.87 25.50 -5.13
CA ARG A 184 6.47 25.49 -3.71
C ARG A 184 7.30 24.53 -2.88
N LEU A 185 7.86 25.06 -1.80
CA LEU A 185 8.46 24.30 -0.72
C LEU A 185 7.87 24.76 0.62
N ASP A 186 7.64 23.82 1.51
CA ASP A 186 7.21 24.07 2.88
C ASP A 186 8.21 23.39 3.83
N VAL A 187 8.77 24.18 4.75
CA VAL A 187 9.77 23.73 5.72
C VAL A 187 9.20 23.87 7.12
N PHE A 188 9.23 22.77 7.86
CA PHE A 188 8.74 22.70 9.24
C PHE A 188 9.88 22.38 10.20
N VAL A 189 9.92 23.11 11.31
CA VAL A 189 10.92 22.94 12.37
C VAL A 189 10.30 23.15 13.74
N ARG A 190 10.95 22.61 14.78
CA ARG A 190 10.64 22.97 16.16
C ARG A 190 11.52 24.11 16.64
N GLY A 191 10.91 25.13 17.25
CA GLY A 191 11.59 26.29 17.83
C GLY A 191 12.19 26.02 19.22
N THR A 192 12.86 27.01 19.80
CA THR A 192 13.36 26.98 21.19
C THR A 192 12.25 27.12 22.23
N ASP A 193 11.13 27.69 21.82
CA ASP A 193 9.86 27.76 22.56
C ASP A 193 9.05 26.45 22.49
N ASN A 194 9.58 25.41 21.83
CA ASN A 194 8.87 24.18 21.48
C ASN A 194 7.62 24.39 20.60
N ALA A 195 7.47 25.56 19.97
CA ALA A 195 6.41 25.79 19.00
C ALA A 195 6.77 25.16 17.64
N LEU A 196 5.74 24.94 16.83
CA LEU A 196 5.91 24.57 15.42
C LEU A 196 6.17 25.86 14.64
N TRP A 197 7.26 25.88 13.91
CA TRP A 197 7.63 26.99 13.05
C TRP A 197 7.60 26.53 11.61
N HIS A 198 7.08 27.40 10.76
CA HIS A 198 6.91 27.15 9.35
C HIS A 198 7.53 28.28 8.54
N LYS A 199 8.09 27.88 7.40
CA LYS A 199 8.62 28.79 6.40
C LYS A 199 8.39 28.17 5.04
N TRP A 200 7.96 28.95 4.06
CA TRP A 200 7.69 28.44 2.73
C TRP A 200 8.34 29.29 1.65
N TYR A 201 8.57 28.66 0.50
CA TYR A 201 9.04 29.31 -0.70
C TYR A 201 7.91 29.41 -1.72
N GLN A 202 7.63 30.61 -2.22
CA GLN A 202 6.78 30.85 -3.38
C GLN A 202 7.15 32.20 -4.01
N ASN A 203 7.92 32.17 -5.10
CA ASN A 203 8.54 33.37 -5.70
C ASN A 203 9.42 34.17 -4.72
N GLY A 204 9.94 33.51 -3.69
CA GLY A 204 10.67 34.12 -2.58
C GLY A 204 10.37 33.38 -1.28
N TRP A 205 11.28 33.51 -0.31
CA TRP A 205 11.09 32.95 1.02
C TRP A 205 10.18 33.85 1.86
N SER A 206 9.21 33.23 2.53
CA SER A 206 8.40 33.91 3.54
C SER A 206 9.25 34.35 4.74
N GLY A 207 8.71 35.23 5.60
CA GLY A 207 9.18 35.32 6.98
C GLY A 207 9.00 34.00 7.72
N TRP A 208 9.68 33.82 8.86
CA TRP A 208 9.31 32.75 9.78
C TRP A 208 7.94 33.06 10.34
N GLU A 209 6.99 32.15 10.15
CA GLU A 209 5.73 32.20 10.86
C GLU A 209 5.76 31.19 11.99
N SER A 210 5.53 31.68 13.21
CA SER A 210 5.20 30.79 14.30
C SER A 210 3.83 30.24 14.00
N LEU A 211 3.72 28.94 13.81
CA LEU A 211 2.42 28.31 13.83
C LEU A 211 1.90 28.23 15.28
N GLY A 212 2.75 28.50 16.28
CA GLY A 212 2.45 28.49 17.71
C GLY A 212 2.49 27.08 18.30
N GLY A 213 1.84 26.93 19.45
CA GLY A 213 1.71 25.66 20.16
C GLY A 213 2.91 25.35 21.06
N LEU A 214 2.76 24.32 21.89
CA LEU A 214 3.82 23.75 22.72
C LEU A 214 3.84 22.25 22.46
N LEU A 215 4.70 21.80 21.56
CA LEU A 215 4.66 20.44 21.04
C LEU A 215 5.33 19.47 22.02
N THR A 216 4.56 18.51 22.53
CA THR A 216 5.06 17.39 23.36
C THR A 216 5.06 16.05 22.61
N SER A 217 4.83 16.10 21.28
CA SER A 217 4.87 14.98 20.33
C SER A 217 5.53 15.40 19.02
N GLY A 218 5.82 14.43 18.14
CA GLY A 218 5.96 14.73 16.72
C GLY A 218 4.63 15.23 16.12
N PRO A 219 4.64 16.07 15.06
CA PRO A 219 3.42 16.43 14.35
C PRO A 219 2.95 15.29 13.45
N ALA A 220 1.65 14.99 13.46
CA ALA A 220 1.00 14.21 12.41
C ALA A 220 0.38 15.15 11.38
N VAL A 221 0.52 14.84 10.09
CA VAL A 221 0.07 15.69 8.99
C VAL A 221 -0.80 14.87 8.04
N ALA A 222 -1.95 15.42 7.68
CA ALA A 222 -2.84 14.84 6.67
C ALA A 222 -3.30 15.91 5.67
N ALA A 223 -3.67 15.48 4.47
CA ALA A 223 -4.26 16.33 3.43
C ALA A 223 -5.42 15.56 2.79
N TRP A 224 -6.58 16.22 2.65
CA TRP A 224 -7.76 15.64 2.01
C TRP A 224 -8.14 16.30 0.68
N SER A 225 -7.47 17.40 0.32
CA SER A 225 -7.56 18.03 -1.00
C SER A 225 -6.30 18.83 -1.29
N ALA A 226 -6.08 19.16 -2.57
CA ALA A 226 -5.07 20.14 -2.95
C ALA A 226 -5.30 21.47 -2.21
N GLY A 227 -4.22 22.11 -1.76
CA GLY A 227 -4.28 23.38 -1.04
C GLY A 227 -4.76 23.29 0.41
N ARG A 228 -4.88 22.08 0.97
CA ARG A 228 -5.25 21.84 2.37
C ARG A 228 -4.21 20.95 3.07
N LEU A 229 -3.72 21.42 4.20
CA LEU A 229 -2.89 20.65 5.13
C LEU A 229 -3.48 20.77 6.53
N ASP A 230 -3.52 19.67 7.26
CA ASP A 230 -4.00 19.59 8.63
C ASP A 230 -2.89 19.00 9.50
N VAL A 231 -2.54 19.72 10.56
CA VAL A 231 -1.45 19.37 11.49
C VAL A 231 -2.03 19.10 12.86
N PHE A 232 -1.65 17.96 13.42
CA PHE A 232 -2.10 17.47 14.72
C PHE A 232 -0.92 17.27 15.65
N VAL A 233 -1.04 17.77 16.87
CA VAL A 233 0.00 17.67 17.90
C VAL A 233 -0.61 17.38 19.25
N ARG A 234 0.18 16.80 20.15
CA ARG A 234 -0.15 16.76 21.57
C ARG A 234 0.38 18.02 22.27
N GLY A 235 -0.51 18.69 23.01
CA GLY A 235 -0.18 19.87 23.83
C GLY A 235 0.48 19.51 25.16
N THR A 236 0.78 20.54 25.98
CA THR A 236 1.31 20.37 27.35
C THR A 236 0.27 19.89 28.35
N ASP A 237 -1.00 20.10 28.05
CA ASP A 237 -2.17 19.53 28.74
C ASP A 237 -2.48 18.09 28.32
N ASN A 238 -1.66 17.51 27.44
CA ASN A 238 -1.87 16.24 26.75
C ASN A 238 -3.13 16.20 25.85
N ALA A 239 -3.79 17.33 25.58
CA ALA A 239 -4.91 17.35 24.63
C ALA A 239 -4.41 17.25 23.18
N LEU A 240 -5.28 16.82 22.27
CA LEU A 240 -5.04 16.92 20.84
C LEU A 240 -5.29 18.37 20.40
N TRP A 241 -4.29 18.96 19.78
CA TRP A 241 -4.38 20.30 19.18
C TRP A 241 -4.28 20.18 17.67
N HIS A 242 -5.12 20.95 16.98
CA HIS A 242 -5.23 20.95 15.53
C HIS A 242 -5.06 22.35 14.95
N LYS A 243 -4.37 22.43 13.82
CA LYS A 243 -4.20 23.63 13.02
C LYS A 243 -4.18 23.25 11.55
N TRP A 244 -4.81 24.04 10.70
CA TRP A 244 -4.90 23.74 9.28
C TRP A 244 -4.55 24.94 8.41
N TYR A 245 -4.13 24.64 7.19
CA TYR A 245 -3.90 25.61 6.13
C TYR A 245 -5.01 25.53 5.09
N GLN A 246 -5.68 26.64 4.82
CA GLN A 246 -6.57 26.81 3.66
C GLN A 246 -6.65 28.29 3.29
N ASN A 247 -5.86 28.69 2.29
CA ASN A 247 -5.63 30.10 1.96
C ASN A 247 -5.09 30.94 3.15
N GLY A 248 -4.37 30.29 4.06
CA GLY A 248 -3.90 30.85 5.33
C GLY A 248 -4.05 29.83 6.45
N TRP A 249 -3.25 30.00 7.51
CA TRP A 249 -3.33 29.13 8.68
C TRP A 249 -4.45 29.55 9.63
N SER A 250 -5.16 28.58 10.17
CA SER A 250 -6.13 28.78 11.25
C SER A 250 -5.48 29.17 12.57
N GLY A 251 -6.28 29.55 13.57
CA GLY A 251 -5.86 29.46 14.97
C GLY A 251 -5.66 28.00 15.39
N TRP A 252 -4.94 27.78 16.50
CA TRP A 252 -4.95 26.47 17.15
C TRP A 252 -6.33 26.22 17.75
N GLU A 253 -6.92 25.08 17.44
CA GLU A 253 -8.11 24.58 18.13
C GLU A 253 -7.76 23.36 18.98
N SER A 254 -8.21 23.37 20.23
CA SER A 254 -8.14 22.17 21.06
C SER A 254 -9.28 21.24 20.65
N LEU A 255 -8.92 20.02 20.30
CA LEU A 255 -9.86 18.94 20.03
C LEU A 255 -10.15 18.10 21.29
N GLY A 256 -9.63 18.53 22.44
CA GLY A 256 -9.78 17.88 23.75
C GLY A 256 -9.06 16.53 23.84
N GLY A 257 -9.49 15.71 24.80
CA GLY A 257 -8.89 14.41 25.10
C GLY A 257 -7.64 14.50 25.99
N VAL A 258 -7.10 13.35 26.39
CA VAL A 258 -5.83 13.22 27.13
C VAL A 258 -5.02 12.08 26.51
N LEU A 259 -4.03 12.43 25.69
CA LEU A 259 -3.27 11.54 24.82
C LEU A 259 -1.99 11.05 25.51
N THR A 260 -1.77 9.75 25.47
CA THR A 260 -0.55 9.09 25.99
C THR A 260 0.37 8.58 24.88
N SER A 261 0.11 8.95 23.62
CA SER A 261 0.94 8.65 22.45
C SER A 261 1.00 9.86 21.51
N ASP A 262 1.85 9.76 20.48
CA ASP A 262 1.75 10.64 19.31
C ASP A 262 0.42 10.38 18.59
N PRO A 263 -0.22 11.41 17.99
CA PRO A 263 -1.40 11.21 17.15
C PRO A 263 -0.99 10.62 15.79
N ALA A 264 -1.92 9.90 15.16
CA ALA A 264 -1.81 9.48 13.77
C ALA A 264 -3.03 10.02 13.00
N ALA A 265 -2.81 10.64 11.84
CA ALA A 265 -3.86 11.32 11.08
C ALA A 265 -3.87 10.86 9.62
N VAL A 266 -5.06 10.74 9.03
CA VAL A 266 -5.26 10.25 7.66
C VAL A 266 -6.54 10.83 7.07
N SER A 267 -6.63 10.81 5.74
CA SER A 267 -7.86 11.07 5.00
C SER A 267 -8.10 9.95 3.99
N TRP A 268 -9.35 9.50 3.87
CA TRP A 268 -9.78 8.56 2.83
C TRP A 268 -10.64 9.22 1.73
N ALA A 269 -11.05 10.47 1.91
CA ALA A 269 -11.79 11.25 0.91
C ALA A 269 -11.74 12.75 1.20
N SER A 270 -12.08 13.54 0.18
CA SER A 270 -12.28 14.98 0.33
C SER A 270 -13.32 15.30 1.41
N GLY A 271 -13.03 16.28 2.25
CA GLY A 271 -13.88 16.69 3.37
C GLY A 271 -13.86 15.74 4.57
N ARG A 272 -12.94 14.77 4.61
CA ARG A 272 -12.78 13.81 5.70
C ARG A 272 -11.36 13.80 6.25
N LEU A 273 -11.25 13.82 7.57
CA LEU A 273 -10.04 13.52 8.33
C LEU A 273 -10.38 12.58 9.47
N ASP A 274 -9.46 11.68 9.80
CA ASP A 274 -9.57 10.74 10.90
C ASP A 274 -8.26 10.80 11.70
N VAL A 275 -8.37 10.95 13.02
CA VAL A 275 -7.24 11.06 13.94
C VAL A 275 -7.36 10.01 15.03
N PHE A 276 -6.25 9.32 15.27
CA PHE A 276 -6.14 8.23 16.23
C PHE A 276 -5.06 8.54 17.25
N ALA A 277 -5.33 8.20 18.51
CA ALA A 277 -4.33 8.30 19.56
C ALA A 277 -4.63 7.30 20.68
N ARG A 278 -3.62 7.04 21.53
CA ARG A 278 -3.82 6.25 22.75
C ARG A 278 -4.29 7.14 23.90
N GLY A 279 -5.32 6.70 24.62
CA GLY A 279 -5.86 7.38 25.80
C GLY A 279 -5.13 7.03 27.11
N THR A 280 -5.59 7.58 28.24
CA THR A 280 -5.05 7.27 29.59
C THR A 280 -5.40 5.87 30.07
N ASP A 281 -6.45 5.27 29.52
CA ASP A 281 -6.86 3.88 29.69
C ASP A 281 -6.08 2.90 28.78
N ASN A 282 -5.09 3.40 28.04
CA ASN A 282 -4.37 2.69 26.98
C ASN A 282 -5.24 2.19 25.82
N ALA A 283 -6.50 2.63 25.71
CA ALA A 283 -7.33 2.27 24.57
C ALA A 283 -6.99 3.11 23.33
N LEU A 284 -7.38 2.62 22.16
CA LEU A 284 -7.39 3.42 20.92
C LEU A 284 -8.58 4.37 20.97
N TRP A 285 -8.32 5.65 20.83
CA TRP A 285 -9.33 6.70 20.70
C TRP A 285 -9.30 7.29 19.31
N HIS A 286 -10.48 7.56 18.77
CA HIS A 286 -10.68 8.07 17.43
C HIS A 286 -11.54 9.34 17.46
N LYS A 287 -11.19 10.28 16.59
CA LYS A 287 -11.95 11.51 16.33
C LYS A 287 -11.87 11.81 14.84
N TRP A 288 -12.96 12.26 14.24
CA TRP A 288 -13.00 12.55 12.81
C TRP A 288 -13.64 13.89 12.51
N TYR A 289 -13.29 14.44 11.36
CA TYR A 289 -13.91 15.64 10.79
C TYR A 289 -14.78 15.25 9.60
N GLN A 290 -16.05 15.67 9.61
CA GLN A 290 -16.94 15.65 8.45
C GLN A 290 -18.00 16.73 8.61
N ASN A 291 -17.79 17.88 7.97
CA ASN A 291 -18.58 19.12 8.20
C ASN A 291 -18.58 19.59 9.66
N GLY A 292 -17.54 19.22 10.42
CA GLY A 292 -17.41 19.43 11.85
C GLY A 292 -16.70 18.28 12.52
N TRP A 293 -16.07 18.55 13.67
CA TRP A 293 -15.40 17.54 14.47
C TRP A 293 -16.40 16.73 15.28
N SER A 294 -16.24 15.40 15.29
CA SER A 294 -17.01 14.50 16.15
C SER A 294 -16.60 14.60 17.62
N GLY A 295 -17.35 13.95 18.51
CA GLY A 295 -16.85 13.61 19.85
C GLY A 295 -15.72 12.56 19.78
N TRP A 296 -14.93 12.44 20.85
CA TRP A 296 -13.99 11.32 20.98
C TRP A 296 -14.77 10.01 21.15
N GLU A 297 -14.47 9.02 20.32
CA GLU A 297 -14.99 7.66 20.48
C GLU A 297 -13.86 6.71 20.89
N SER A 298 -14.14 5.86 21.87
CA SER A 298 -13.22 4.78 22.24
C SER A 298 -13.46 3.60 21.30
N LEU A 299 -12.38 3.13 20.69
CA LEU A 299 -12.35 1.92 19.87
C LEU A 299 -11.86 0.70 20.66
N GLY A 300 -11.64 0.86 21.97
CA GLY A 300 -11.17 -0.18 22.89
C GLY A 300 -9.72 -0.61 22.65
N GLY A 301 -9.38 -1.81 23.12
CA GLY A 301 -8.02 -2.36 23.06
C GLY A 301 -7.13 -1.90 24.22
N VAL A 302 -5.92 -2.46 24.31
CA VAL A 302 -4.88 -2.05 25.27
C VAL A 302 -3.55 -1.95 24.53
N LEU A 303 -3.14 -0.71 24.24
CA LEU A 303 -2.04 -0.37 23.34
C LEU A 303 -0.74 -0.09 24.10
N THR A 304 0.37 -0.57 23.58
CA THR A 304 1.74 -0.30 24.07
C THR A 304 2.60 0.47 23.07
N SER A 305 2.00 0.97 21.98
CA SER A 305 2.60 1.88 20.99
C SER A 305 1.65 3.04 20.66
N SER A 306 2.15 4.06 19.95
CA SER A 306 1.29 4.92 19.14
C SER A 306 0.58 4.08 18.07
N PRO A 307 -0.66 4.45 17.66
CA PRO A 307 -1.27 3.87 16.48
C PRO A 307 -0.55 4.33 15.21
N ASP A 308 -0.61 3.50 14.17
CA ASP A 308 -0.39 3.96 12.81
C ASP A 308 -1.59 3.58 11.94
N VAL A 309 -1.94 4.44 11.00
CA VAL A 309 -3.17 4.33 10.20
C VAL A 309 -2.89 4.68 8.75
N SER A 310 -3.54 3.95 7.85
CA SER A 310 -3.58 4.35 6.45
C SER A 310 -4.92 3.99 5.81
N SER A 311 -5.17 4.54 4.63
CA SER A 311 -6.37 4.34 3.84
C SER A 311 -5.98 3.95 2.43
N TRP A 312 -6.62 2.92 1.90
CA TRP A 312 -6.41 2.45 0.53
C TRP A 312 -7.62 2.65 -0.39
N ALA A 313 -8.77 3.06 0.14
CA ALA A 313 -9.94 3.43 -0.65
C ALA A 313 -10.85 4.38 0.13
N SER A 314 -11.75 5.05 -0.59
CA SER A 314 -12.80 5.83 0.03
C SER A 314 -13.67 4.95 0.94
N GLY A 315 -13.94 5.42 2.16
CA GLY A 315 -14.71 4.72 3.18
C GLY A 315 -13.94 3.61 3.89
N ARG A 316 -12.61 3.57 3.76
CA ARG A 316 -11.76 2.54 4.35
C ARG A 316 -10.61 3.13 5.18
N LEU A 317 -10.42 2.60 6.38
CA LEU A 317 -9.29 2.86 7.25
C LEU A 317 -8.77 1.55 7.83
N ASP A 318 -7.46 1.42 7.95
CA ASP A 318 -6.79 0.29 8.61
C ASP A 318 -5.83 0.85 9.66
N VAL A 319 -6.09 0.52 10.93
CA VAL A 319 -5.31 0.98 12.09
C VAL A 319 -4.56 -0.19 12.70
N PHE A 320 -3.25 -0.02 12.86
CA PHE A 320 -2.35 -1.00 13.43
C PHE A 320 -1.76 -0.47 14.74
N VAL A 321 -1.67 -1.36 15.73
CA VAL A 321 -1.09 -1.04 17.05
C VAL A 321 -0.28 -2.23 17.58
N ARG A 322 0.62 -1.96 18.53
CA ARG A 322 1.17 -3.01 19.39
C ARG A 322 0.30 -3.17 20.64
N GLY A 323 -0.10 -4.39 20.95
CA GLY A 323 -0.89 -4.74 22.14
C GLY A 323 -0.06 -4.91 23.42
N ASN A 324 -0.73 -5.18 24.54
CA ASN A 324 -0.08 -5.49 25.83
C ASN A 324 0.68 -6.83 25.83
N ASP A 325 0.31 -7.74 24.94
CA ASP A 325 1.00 -8.99 24.63
C ASP A 325 2.20 -8.79 23.68
N ASN A 326 2.51 -7.54 23.33
CA ASN A 326 3.43 -7.15 22.27
C ASN A 326 3.04 -7.68 20.88
N ALA A 327 1.85 -8.25 20.67
CA ALA A 327 1.42 -8.66 19.35
C ALA A 327 1.02 -7.44 18.51
N MET A 328 1.00 -7.63 17.20
CA MET A 328 0.39 -6.67 16.29
C MET A 328 -1.12 -6.86 16.31
N TRP A 329 -1.86 -5.78 16.54
CA TRP A 329 -3.31 -5.77 16.51
C TRP A 329 -3.80 -4.84 15.41
N HIS A 330 -4.88 -5.25 14.75
CA HIS A 330 -5.47 -4.54 13.64
C HIS A 330 -6.97 -4.33 13.86
N LYS A 331 -7.44 -3.17 13.44
CA LYS A 331 -8.85 -2.79 13.41
C LYS A 331 -9.08 -1.93 12.18
N TRP A 332 -10.21 -2.13 11.52
CA TRP A 332 -10.54 -1.38 10.30
C TRP A 332 -11.94 -0.79 10.32
N TYR A 333 -12.14 0.24 9.52
CA TYR A 333 -13.44 0.86 9.27
C TYR A 333 -13.89 0.55 7.85
N GLN A 334 -15.12 0.04 7.70
CA GLN A 334 -15.82 -0.05 6.42
C GLN A 334 -17.33 -0.13 6.67
N ASN A 335 -18.03 1.00 6.51
CA ASN A 335 -19.43 1.16 6.94
C ASN A 335 -19.67 0.84 8.43
N GLY A 336 -18.63 0.98 9.24
CA GLY A 336 -18.61 0.57 10.64
C GLY A 336 -17.23 0.02 11.05
N TRP A 337 -16.93 0.09 12.34
CA TRP A 337 -15.69 -0.45 12.90
C TRP A 337 -15.76 -1.97 13.08
N SER A 338 -14.71 -2.67 12.67
CA SER A 338 -14.53 -4.09 12.92
C SER A 338 -14.32 -4.41 14.40
N GLY A 339 -14.34 -5.69 14.77
CA GLY A 339 -13.70 -6.15 16.01
C GLY A 339 -12.17 -5.96 15.94
N TRP A 340 -11.50 -6.00 17.09
CA TRP A 340 -10.04 -6.12 17.12
C TRP A 340 -9.63 -7.52 16.69
N GLU A 341 -8.67 -7.62 15.78
CA GLU A 341 -8.02 -8.87 15.44
C GLU A 341 -6.54 -8.84 15.81
N SER A 342 -6.07 -9.94 16.40
CA SER A 342 -4.63 -10.14 16.60
C SER A 342 -4.04 -10.70 15.31
N LEU A 343 -2.97 -10.07 14.85
CA LEU A 343 -2.16 -10.54 13.73
C LEU A 343 -0.92 -11.30 14.21
N GLY A 344 -0.80 -11.51 15.52
CA GLY A 344 0.28 -12.24 16.17
C GLY A 344 1.60 -11.46 16.22
N GLY A 345 2.68 -12.22 16.44
CA GLY A 345 4.04 -11.68 16.58
C GLY A 345 4.37 -11.18 18.00
N VAL A 346 5.63 -10.81 18.19
CA VAL A 346 6.13 -10.13 19.40
C VAL A 346 6.97 -8.95 18.93
N LEU A 347 6.39 -7.77 18.99
CA LEU A 347 6.90 -6.55 18.38
C LEU A 347 7.80 -5.76 19.33
N THR A 348 8.95 -5.32 18.84
CA THR A 348 9.86 -4.41 19.53
C THR A 348 9.66 -2.94 19.13
N SER A 349 9.01 -2.68 17.99
CA SER A 349 8.61 -1.33 17.54
C SER A 349 7.10 -1.13 17.55
N GLY A 350 6.66 0.12 17.38
CA GLY A 350 5.31 0.39 16.86
C GLY A 350 5.21 0.00 15.37
N PRO A 351 3.98 -0.22 14.86
CA PRO A 351 3.76 -0.46 13.43
C PRO A 351 3.98 0.79 12.60
N ALA A 352 4.37 0.58 11.35
CA ALA A 352 4.40 1.57 10.29
C ALA A 352 3.48 1.10 9.15
N ALA A 353 2.42 1.83 8.83
CA ALA A 353 1.41 1.44 7.84
C ALA A 353 1.40 2.40 6.64
N THR A 354 1.22 1.86 5.44
CA THR A 354 1.15 2.67 4.23
C THR A 354 0.28 2.02 3.17
N SER A 355 -0.45 2.86 2.43
CA SER A 355 -1.07 2.51 1.17
C SER A 355 -0.32 3.25 0.06
N TRP A 356 0.07 2.51 -0.97
CA TRP A 356 0.75 3.06 -2.14
C TRP A 356 -0.12 2.95 -3.41
N GLY A 357 -1.35 2.48 -3.28
CA GLY A 357 -2.31 2.36 -4.36
C GLY A 357 -3.69 1.93 -3.87
N PRO A 358 -4.72 2.02 -4.74
CA PRO A 358 -6.05 1.52 -4.44
C PRO A 358 -6.02 0.06 -4.00
N ASP A 359 -6.92 -0.30 -3.09
CA ASP A 359 -7.12 -1.70 -2.67
C ASP A 359 -5.90 -2.34 -2.02
N ARG A 360 -4.95 -1.53 -1.54
CA ARG A 360 -3.65 -1.99 -1.06
C ARG A 360 -3.20 -1.35 0.24
N ILE A 361 -2.90 -2.18 1.23
CA ILE A 361 -2.29 -1.77 2.49
C ILE A 361 -1.12 -2.69 2.88
N ASP A 362 -0.05 -2.08 3.35
CA ASP A 362 1.16 -2.72 3.82
C ASP A 362 1.54 -2.17 5.20
N THR A 363 2.02 -3.03 6.08
CA THR A 363 2.40 -2.64 7.45
C THR A 363 3.66 -3.36 7.91
N PHE A 364 4.54 -2.63 8.57
CA PHE A 364 5.89 -3.03 8.92
C PHE A 364 6.14 -2.87 10.42
N VAL A 365 6.86 -3.80 11.02
CA VAL A 365 7.18 -3.83 12.46
C VAL A 365 8.55 -4.49 12.68
N CYS A 366 9.28 -4.08 13.70
CA CYS A 366 10.45 -4.83 14.18
C CYS A 366 10.01 -5.91 15.16
N GLY A 367 10.53 -7.14 15.02
CA GLY A 367 10.31 -8.25 15.94
C GLY A 367 11.38 -8.36 17.05
N THR A 368 11.23 -9.33 17.96
CA THR A 368 12.25 -9.66 18.98
C THR A 368 13.52 -10.29 18.40
N ASP A 369 13.43 -10.83 17.19
CA ASP A 369 14.56 -11.26 16.37
C ASP A 369 15.29 -10.09 15.69
N ASN A 370 14.84 -8.85 15.94
CA ASN A 370 15.30 -7.63 15.30
C ASN A 370 15.12 -7.62 13.76
N ALA A 371 14.29 -8.50 13.22
CA ALA A 371 13.93 -8.48 11.81
C ALA A 371 12.82 -7.44 11.57
N LEU A 372 12.82 -6.83 10.37
CA LEU A 372 11.68 -6.07 9.88
C LEU A 372 10.65 -7.04 9.30
N TRP A 373 9.59 -7.28 10.06
CA TRP A 373 8.42 -8.03 9.65
C TRP A 373 7.47 -7.15 8.87
N HIS A 374 6.75 -7.77 7.96
CA HIS A 374 5.86 -7.09 7.04
C HIS A 374 4.63 -7.94 6.77
N LYS A 375 3.45 -7.32 6.84
CA LYS A 375 2.17 -7.93 6.49
C LYS A 375 1.42 -7.00 5.54
N TRP A 376 0.59 -7.58 4.68
CA TRP A 376 -0.12 -6.82 3.66
C TRP A 376 -1.45 -7.45 3.29
N TRP A 377 -2.33 -6.62 2.73
CA TRP A 377 -3.62 -7.02 2.18
C TRP A 377 -3.80 -6.34 0.84
N ALA A 378 -4.36 -7.09 -0.11
CA ALA A 378 -4.88 -6.53 -1.34
C ALA A 378 -6.33 -6.99 -1.50
N ARG A 379 -7.21 -6.10 -1.92
CA ARG A 379 -8.56 -6.49 -2.34
C ARG A 379 -8.44 -7.16 -3.71
N VAL A 380 -9.00 -8.36 -3.85
CA VAL A 380 -8.88 -9.13 -5.09
C VAL A 380 -10.26 -9.45 -5.63
N PRO A 381 -10.56 -9.18 -6.92
CA PRO A 381 -11.80 -9.61 -7.55
C PRO A 381 -11.95 -11.12 -7.39
N THR A 382 -12.92 -11.55 -6.59
CA THR A 382 -13.07 -12.93 -6.16
C THR A 382 -14.44 -13.46 -6.54
N VAL A 383 -14.45 -14.61 -7.22
CA VAL A 383 -15.65 -15.39 -7.48
C VAL A 383 -15.76 -16.45 -6.41
N ARG A 384 -16.85 -16.42 -5.66
CA ARG A 384 -17.10 -17.37 -4.58
C ARG A 384 -18.01 -18.49 -5.09
N VAL A 385 -17.52 -19.72 -5.04
CA VAL A 385 -18.12 -20.88 -5.70
C VAL A 385 -18.49 -21.97 -4.69
N HIS A 386 -19.71 -22.50 -4.82
CA HIS A 386 -20.17 -23.70 -4.13
C HIS A 386 -20.36 -24.83 -5.14
N THR A 387 -20.07 -26.06 -4.72
CA THR A 387 -20.25 -27.25 -5.56
C THR A 387 -21.31 -28.17 -4.96
N LYS A 388 -22.21 -28.66 -5.81
CA LYS A 388 -23.27 -29.61 -5.44
C LYS A 388 -23.12 -30.85 -6.31
N VAL A 389 -22.97 -32.02 -5.70
CA VAL A 389 -22.67 -33.26 -6.43
C VAL A 389 -23.86 -34.21 -6.33
N LEU A 390 -24.59 -34.38 -7.43
CA LEU A 390 -25.63 -35.42 -7.54
C LEU A 390 -25.02 -36.71 -8.06
N THR A 391 -24.14 -36.58 -9.07
CA THR A 391 -23.36 -37.66 -9.64
C THR A 391 -21.88 -37.31 -9.58
N THR A 392 -21.05 -38.25 -9.11
CA THR A 392 -19.59 -38.06 -9.03
C THR A 392 -19.01 -37.79 -10.42
N PRO A 393 -18.37 -36.63 -10.66
CA PRO A 393 -17.78 -36.32 -11.95
C PRO A 393 -16.54 -37.19 -12.24
N ASN A 394 -16.27 -37.45 -13.53
CA ASN A 394 -15.07 -38.20 -13.93
C ASN A 394 -13.77 -37.45 -13.60
N VAL A 395 -13.82 -36.11 -13.60
CA VAL A 395 -12.75 -35.26 -13.11
C VAL A 395 -13.13 -34.77 -11.71
N ALA A 396 -12.29 -35.07 -10.71
CA ALA A 396 -12.56 -34.72 -9.32
C ALA A 396 -12.82 -33.22 -9.13
N VAL A 397 -13.74 -32.89 -8.21
CA VAL A 397 -14.13 -31.50 -7.89
C VAL A 397 -12.92 -30.63 -7.51
N GLY A 398 -11.97 -31.18 -6.74
CA GLY A 398 -10.73 -30.48 -6.40
C GLY A 398 -9.88 -30.12 -7.62
N THR A 399 -9.82 -31.00 -8.62
CA THR A 399 -9.05 -30.78 -9.85
C THR A 399 -9.68 -29.69 -10.71
N VAL A 400 -10.99 -29.71 -10.92
CA VAL A 400 -11.64 -28.67 -11.76
C VAL A 400 -11.59 -27.28 -11.10
N LEU A 401 -11.70 -27.21 -9.77
CA LEU A 401 -11.49 -25.96 -9.03
C LEU A 401 -10.05 -25.46 -9.16
N GLN A 402 -9.07 -26.35 -9.11
CA GLN A 402 -7.67 -25.99 -9.30
C GLN A 402 -7.41 -25.47 -10.72
N ARG A 403 -7.98 -26.09 -11.75
CA ARG A 403 -7.88 -25.61 -13.14
C ARG A 403 -8.52 -24.24 -13.34
N MET A 404 -9.68 -24.02 -12.73
CA MET A 404 -10.33 -22.71 -12.77
C MET A 404 -9.46 -21.63 -12.10
N ARG A 405 -8.85 -21.93 -10.93
CA ARG A 405 -7.90 -21.02 -10.26
C ARG A 405 -6.68 -20.69 -11.12
N GLU A 406 -6.10 -21.70 -11.77
CA GLU A 406 -4.96 -21.52 -12.66
C GLU A 406 -5.29 -20.55 -13.79
N VAL A 407 -6.43 -20.74 -14.46
CA VAL A 407 -6.84 -19.88 -15.58
C VAL A 407 -7.26 -18.49 -15.12
N TYR A 408 -8.15 -18.36 -14.14
CA TYR A 408 -8.67 -17.06 -13.69
C TYR A 408 -7.59 -16.23 -12.98
N GLY A 409 -6.67 -16.90 -12.29
CA GLY A 409 -5.52 -16.27 -11.66
C GLY A 409 -4.60 -15.55 -12.66
N THR A 410 -4.52 -16.00 -13.93
CA THR A 410 -3.71 -15.33 -14.96
C THR A 410 -4.17 -13.90 -15.25
N VAL A 411 -5.46 -13.62 -15.02
CA VAL A 411 -6.08 -12.30 -15.22
C VAL A 411 -6.39 -11.58 -13.90
N GLY A 412 -5.94 -12.12 -12.77
CA GLY A 412 -6.13 -11.52 -11.45
C GLY A 412 -7.53 -11.65 -10.86
N VAL A 413 -8.32 -12.63 -11.32
CA VAL A 413 -9.61 -13.00 -10.70
C VAL A 413 -9.39 -14.23 -9.82
N HIS A 414 -9.69 -14.13 -8.54
CA HIS A 414 -9.50 -15.19 -7.56
C HIS A 414 -10.74 -16.09 -7.45
N VAL A 415 -10.55 -17.35 -7.07
CA VAL A 415 -11.65 -18.32 -6.93
C VAL A 415 -11.65 -18.91 -5.52
N GLN A 416 -12.61 -18.47 -4.72
CA GLN A 416 -12.84 -19.00 -3.38
C GLN A 416 -13.84 -20.17 -3.45
N HIS A 417 -13.38 -21.37 -3.11
CA HIS A 417 -14.28 -22.51 -2.95
C HIS A 417 -14.87 -22.50 -1.53
N ALA A 418 -16.18 -22.27 -1.43
CA ALA A 418 -16.85 -22.07 -0.16
C ALA A 418 -17.39 -23.38 0.47
N SER A 419 -17.92 -24.31 -0.33
CA SER A 419 -18.38 -25.60 0.16
C SER A 419 -18.61 -26.62 -0.96
N THR A 420 -18.51 -27.91 -0.64
CA THR A 420 -19.08 -29.01 -1.42
C THR A 420 -20.20 -29.68 -0.64
N GLU A 421 -21.31 -30.01 -1.31
CA GLU A 421 -22.43 -30.78 -0.74
C GLU A 421 -22.83 -31.90 -1.71
N ASN A 422 -23.08 -33.10 -1.19
CA ASN A 422 -23.67 -34.18 -1.99
C ASN A 422 -25.20 -34.10 -1.90
N LEU A 423 -25.88 -34.13 -3.05
CA LEU A 423 -27.33 -34.09 -3.14
C LEU A 423 -27.86 -35.44 -3.60
N ASN A 424 -28.94 -35.92 -2.97
CA ASN A 424 -29.62 -37.15 -3.38
C ASN A 424 -30.95 -36.82 -4.06
N LEU A 425 -30.88 -36.54 -5.37
CA LEU A 425 -32.03 -36.17 -6.20
C LEU A 425 -32.00 -37.01 -7.48
N PRO A 426 -32.30 -38.32 -7.41
CA PRO A 426 -32.04 -39.24 -8.53
C PRO A 426 -32.82 -38.90 -9.80
N ALA A 427 -33.99 -38.26 -9.68
CA ALA A 427 -34.77 -37.77 -10.81
C ALA A 427 -34.10 -36.62 -11.58
N LEU A 428 -33.06 -35.98 -11.02
CA LEU A 428 -32.31 -34.87 -11.62
C LEU A 428 -30.86 -35.27 -11.97
N ASN A 429 -30.55 -36.58 -11.95
CA ASN A 429 -29.23 -37.06 -12.38
C ASN A 429 -29.03 -36.86 -13.88
N ASP A 430 -30.08 -37.00 -14.69
CA ASP A 430 -30.07 -36.63 -16.10
C ASP A 430 -30.97 -35.40 -16.21
N LEU A 431 -30.38 -34.24 -16.50
CA LEU A 431 -31.05 -32.96 -16.34
C LEU A 431 -31.44 -32.34 -17.68
N ASP A 432 -32.72 -32.09 -17.89
CA ASP A 432 -33.19 -31.24 -19.00
C ASP A 432 -32.71 -29.80 -18.77
N VAL A 433 -31.87 -29.30 -19.67
CA VAL A 433 -31.35 -27.93 -19.68
C VAL A 433 -31.89 -27.11 -20.86
N GLY A 434 -32.77 -27.71 -21.68
CA GLY A 434 -33.29 -27.10 -22.89
C GLY A 434 -32.18 -26.62 -23.84
N GLU A 435 -32.43 -25.57 -24.61
CA GLU A 435 -31.43 -25.01 -25.53
C GLU A 435 -30.22 -24.35 -24.84
N CYS A 436 -30.17 -24.36 -23.50
CA CYS A 436 -29.15 -23.70 -22.68
C CYS A 436 -28.95 -22.21 -23.04
N VAL A 437 -30.04 -21.46 -23.08
CA VAL A 437 -30.02 -20.02 -23.39
C VAL A 437 -30.04 -19.20 -22.10
N ARG A 438 -29.12 -18.25 -21.96
CA ARG A 438 -29.05 -17.36 -20.80
C ARG A 438 -30.41 -16.68 -20.54
N GLY A 439 -30.88 -16.74 -19.29
CA GLY A 439 -32.18 -16.19 -18.88
C GLY A 439 -33.39 -17.07 -19.18
N ARG A 440 -33.19 -18.30 -19.70
CA ARG A 440 -34.26 -19.29 -19.89
C ARG A 440 -33.89 -20.59 -19.18
N THR A 441 -34.74 -21.05 -18.26
CA THR A 441 -34.54 -22.30 -17.53
C THR A 441 -35.71 -23.26 -17.67
N THR A 442 -35.42 -24.56 -17.60
CA THR A 442 -36.41 -25.64 -17.57
C THR A 442 -36.99 -25.81 -16.16
N ALA A 443 -38.06 -26.61 -16.05
CA ALA A 443 -38.63 -26.98 -14.75
C ALA A 443 -37.62 -27.73 -13.87
N GLU A 444 -36.83 -28.62 -14.48
CA GLU A 444 -35.81 -29.40 -13.77
C GLU A 444 -34.65 -28.52 -13.28
N GLN A 445 -34.19 -27.56 -14.09
CA GLN A 445 -33.22 -26.54 -13.64
C GLN A 445 -33.78 -25.72 -12.47
N ASN A 446 -35.04 -25.30 -12.54
CA ASN A 446 -35.66 -24.54 -11.44
C ASN A 446 -35.73 -25.35 -10.13
N GLN A 447 -36.03 -26.66 -10.22
CA GLN A 447 -36.02 -27.57 -9.08
C GLN A 447 -34.60 -27.80 -8.54
N LEU A 448 -33.62 -28.04 -9.42
CA LEU A 448 -32.22 -28.26 -9.04
C LEU A 448 -31.66 -27.04 -8.30
N TYR A 449 -31.84 -25.83 -8.87
CA TYR A 449 -31.29 -24.59 -8.35
C TYR A 449 -31.95 -24.11 -7.05
N ALA A 450 -33.06 -24.73 -6.63
CA ALA A 450 -33.61 -24.53 -5.29
C ALA A 450 -32.68 -25.10 -4.20
N ASN A 451 -31.79 -26.05 -4.53
CA ASN A 451 -30.88 -26.71 -3.59
C ASN A 451 -29.53 -25.96 -3.45
N ARG A 452 -29.60 -24.64 -3.20
CA ARG A 452 -28.44 -23.74 -3.06
C ARG A 452 -28.03 -23.48 -1.60
N ASN A 453 -28.12 -24.50 -0.75
CA ASN A 453 -27.85 -24.38 0.69
C ASN A 453 -26.48 -23.71 0.95
N ASN A 454 -26.44 -22.79 1.90
CA ASN A 454 -25.25 -22.04 2.34
C ASN A 454 -24.60 -21.10 1.31
N ALA A 455 -25.25 -20.88 0.16
CA ALA A 455 -24.78 -19.95 -0.86
C ALA A 455 -25.52 -18.61 -0.75
N GLY A 456 -24.76 -17.51 -0.64
CA GLY A 456 -25.32 -16.16 -0.66
C GLY A 456 -25.95 -15.79 -2.01
N PRO A 457 -26.61 -14.62 -2.12
CA PRO A 457 -27.25 -14.17 -3.36
C PRO A 457 -26.29 -14.04 -4.56
N ASN A 458 -25.04 -13.68 -4.30
CA ASN A 458 -24.00 -13.48 -5.32
C ASN A 458 -23.06 -14.67 -5.47
N ASP A 459 -23.23 -15.73 -4.66
CA ASP A 459 -22.40 -16.92 -4.72
C ASP A 459 -22.83 -17.80 -5.91
N VAL A 460 -21.85 -18.20 -6.74
CA VAL A 460 -22.07 -19.08 -7.89
C VAL A 460 -22.17 -20.53 -7.43
N VAL A 461 -23.24 -21.23 -7.79
CA VAL A 461 -23.42 -22.65 -7.43
C VAL A 461 -23.30 -23.54 -8.67
N VAL A 462 -22.37 -24.47 -8.66
CA VAL A 462 -22.16 -25.41 -9.76
C VAL A 462 -22.62 -26.82 -9.37
N TYR A 463 -23.49 -27.41 -10.19
CA TYR A 463 -24.10 -28.71 -9.97
C TYR A 463 -23.48 -29.77 -10.89
N PHE A 464 -23.00 -30.88 -10.32
CA PHE A 464 -22.52 -32.03 -11.08
C PHE A 464 -23.64 -33.07 -11.25
N VAL A 465 -24.03 -33.30 -12.49
CA VAL A 465 -25.08 -34.25 -12.92
C VAL A 465 -24.47 -35.36 -13.78
N ARG A 466 -25.20 -36.44 -14.02
CA ARG A 466 -24.74 -37.54 -14.89
C ARG A 466 -24.70 -37.11 -16.35
N THR A 467 -25.84 -36.68 -16.89
CA THR A 467 -25.96 -36.14 -18.25
C THR A 467 -26.87 -34.91 -18.28
N THR A 468 -26.87 -34.19 -19.38
CA THR A 468 -27.86 -33.17 -19.70
C THR A 468 -28.70 -33.62 -20.90
N ASP A 469 -29.89 -33.07 -21.05
CA ASP A 469 -30.72 -33.17 -22.25
C ASP A 469 -31.06 -31.75 -22.75
N PRO A 470 -30.72 -31.36 -23.99
CA PRO A 470 -29.82 -32.04 -24.94
C PRO A 470 -28.41 -32.28 -24.35
N PRO A 471 -27.59 -33.18 -24.94
CA PRO A 471 -26.35 -33.69 -24.34
C PRO A 471 -25.18 -32.71 -24.40
N PHE A 472 -25.29 -31.62 -23.64
CA PHE A 472 -24.23 -30.65 -23.42
C PHE A 472 -23.28 -31.09 -22.29
N ASN A 473 -22.00 -30.70 -22.38
CA ASN A 473 -21.04 -30.95 -21.30
C ASN A 473 -21.25 -30.02 -20.09
N GLY A 474 -21.89 -28.88 -20.30
CA GLY A 474 -22.25 -27.94 -19.26
C GLY A 474 -23.35 -27.00 -19.73
N CYS A 475 -23.96 -26.31 -18.78
CA CYS A 475 -24.93 -25.25 -19.06
C CYS A 475 -24.94 -24.19 -17.96
N ALA A 476 -24.69 -22.94 -18.33
CA ALA A 476 -24.73 -21.79 -17.42
C ALA A 476 -26.09 -21.07 -17.35
N ALA A 477 -27.13 -21.57 -18.02
CA ALA A 477 -28.48 -21.03 -17.88
C ALA A 477 -29.00 -21.27 -16.46
N HIS A 478 -29.47 -20.20 -15.80
CA HIS A 478 -29.88 -20.24 -14.41
C HIS A 478 -31.04 -19.29 -14.12
N PRO A 479 -31.84 -19.54 -13.07
CA PRO A 479 -32.95 -18.66 -12.69
C PRO A 479 -32.45 -17.33 -12.12
N ASP A 480 -33.27 -16.28 -12.25
CA ASP A 480 -32.95 -14.96 -11.69
C ASP A 480 -32.62 -15.03 -10.19
N GLY A 481 -31.57 -14.31 -9.78
CA GLY A 481 -31.08 -14.31 -8.40
C GLY A 481 -30.46 -15.63 -7.92
N ARG A 482 -30.27 -16.61 -8.81
CA ARG A 482 -29.63 -17.90 -8.50
C ARG A 482 -28.46 -18.19 -9.44
N PRO A 483 -27.38 -17.39 -9.42
CA PRO A 483 -26.23 -17.59 -10.30
C PRO A 483 -25.65 -19.00 -10.11
N GLY A 484 -25.40 -19.69 -11.21
CA GLY A 484 -24.93 -21.06 -11.18
C GLY A 484 -24.88 -21.73 -12.54
N ALA A 485 -24.29 -22.91 -12.57
CA ALA A 485 -24.14 -23.71 -13.78
C ALA A 485 -24.30 -25.21 -13.48
N VAL A 486 -24.53 -25.98 -14.53
CA VAL A 486 -24.56 -27.44 -14.49
C VAL A 486 -23.37 -27.97 -15.28
N VAL A 487 -22.73 -29.04 -14.79
CA VAL A 487 -21.61 -29.72 -15.45
C VAL A 487 -21.89 -31.22 -15.48
N ALA A 488 -21.85 -31.82 -16.66
CA ALA A 488 -22.09 -33.25 -16.84
C ALA A 488 -20.90 -34.10 -16.37
N GLN A 489 -21.14 -35.36 -16.00
CA GLN A 489 -20.13 -36.27 -15.44
C GLN A 489 -18.94 -36.48 -16.39
N GLY A 490 -19.20 -36.54 -17.70
CA GLY A 490 -18.19 -36.73 -18.75
C GLY A 490 -17.44 -35.46 -19.16
N ALA A 491 -17.74 -34.31 -18.56
CA ALA A 491 -17.15 -33.03 -18.93
C ALA A 491 -15.63 -32.99 -18.66
N THR A 492 -14.93 -32.20 -19.46
CA THR A 492 -13.47 -32.02 -19.31
C THR A 492 -13.12 -31.18 -18.09
N GLN A 493 -11.84 -31.21 -17.69
CA GLN A 493 -11.32 -30.40 -16.56
C GLN A 493 -11.48 -28.88 -16.72
N TRP A 494 -11.75 -28.39 -17.93
CA TRP A 494 -11.92 -26.96 -18.24
C TRP A 494 -13.38 -26.50 -18.22
N THR A 495 -14.33 -27.44 -18.38
CA THR A 495 -15.77 -27.13 -18.51
C THR A 495 -16.31 -26.38 -17.29
N PHE A 496 -15.87 -26.75 -16.09
CA PHE A 496 -16.27 -26.06 -14.86
C PHE A 496 -15.96 -24.56 -14.90
N GLY A 497 -14.72 -24.19 -15.24
CA GLY A 497 -14.30 -22.79 -15.33
C GLY A 497 -14.95 -22.06 -16.52
N HIS A 498 -15.20 -22.77 -17.61
CA HIS A 498 -15.90 -22.25 -18.79
C HIS A 498 -17.35 -21.85 -18.47
N GLU A 499 -18.12 -22.74 -17.83
CA GLU A 499 -19.51 -22.44 -17.47
C GLU A 499 -19.61 -21.31 -16.44
N VAL A 500 -18.70 -21.28 -15.45
CA VAL A 500 -18.63 -20.14 -14.52
C VAL A 500 -18.30 -18.85 -15.29
N GLY A 501 -17.49 -18.91 -16.35
CA GLY A 501 -17.19 -17.77 -17.22
C GLY A 501 -18.46 -17.17 -17.82
N HIS A 502 -19.37 -18.01 -18.32
CA HIS A 502 -20.68 -17.57 -18.80
C HIS A 502 -21.55 -16.94 -17.70
N VAL A 503 -21.55 -17.50 -16.47
CA VAL A 503 -22.25 -16.88 -15.33
C VAL A 503 -21.72 -15.47 -15.06
N LEU A 504 -20.40 -15.26 -15.21
CA LEU A 504 -19.74 -13.96 -15.07
C LEU A 504 -19.89 -13.05 -16.30
N GLY A 505 -20.57 -13.52 -17.35
CA GLY A 505 -20.93 -12.71 -18.51
C GLY A 505 -20.02 -12.87 -19.73
N LEU A 506 -19.09 -13.83 -19.72
CA LEU A 506 -18.29 -14.14 -20.89
C LEU A 506 -19.12 -14.79 -22.00
N ASN A 507 -18.73 -14.56 -23.25
CA ASN A 507 -19.34 -15.16 -24.44
C ASN A 507 -18.34 -16.10 -25.12
N HIS A 508 -18.86 -17.02 -25.92
CA HIS A 508 -18.02 -17.89 -26.73
C HIS A 508 -17.11 -17.10 -27.68
N VAL A 509 -15.91 -17.64 -27.92
CA VAL A 509 -14.96 -17.19 -28.92
C VAL A 509 -14.57 -18.34 -29.84
N ASN A 510 -14.21 -18.06 -31.09
CA ASN A 510 -13.74 -19.08 -32.01
C ASN A 510 -12.21 -19.22 -31.93
N ASP A 511 -11.71 -19.67 -30.78
CA ASP A 511 -10.26 -19.83 -30.51
C ASP A 511 -10.03 -20.93 -29.47
N ASN A 512 -9.35 -22.01 -29.87
CA ASN A 512 -9.10 -23.18 -29.03
C ASN A 512 -7.95 -22.99 -28.03
N ASN A 513 -7.21 -21.88 -28.09
CA ASN A 513 -6.27 -21.53 -27.03
C ASN A 513 -6.96 -20.86 -25.83
N ARG A 514 -8.22 -20.44 -25.98
CA ARG A 514 -8.95 -19.66 -24.98
C ARG A 514 -9.97 -20.48 -24.23
N LEU A 515 -10.20 -20.12 -22.95
CA LEU A 515 -11.12 -20.87 -22.08
C LEU A 515 -12.53 -20.90 -22.67
N MET A 516 -12.99 -19.77 -23.21
CA MET A 516 -14.35 -19.59 -23.74
C MET A 516 -14.50 -20.10 -25.19
N THR A 517 -13.73 -21.09 -25.62
CA THR A 517 -13.88 -21.67 -26.96
C THR A 517 -15.30 -22.19 -27.22
N GLY A 518 -15.93 -21.72 -28.29
CA GLY A 518 -17.22 -22.22 -28.76
C GLY A 518 -17.16 -23.58 -29.46
N ASN A 519 -15.93 -24.10 -29.70
CA ASN A 519 -15.73 -25.39 -30.35
C ASN A 519 -15.71 -26.56 -29.35
N GLY A 520 -15.99 -26.29 -28.07
CA GLY A 520 -16.01 -27.29 -27.00
C GLY A 520 -14.67 -27.42 -26.28
N THR A 521 -14.72 -27.50 -24.95
CA THR A 521 -13.54 -27.49 -24.06
C THR A 521 -12.60 -28.69 -24.22
N ALA A 522 -13.05 -29.78 -24.86
CA ALA A 522 -12.22 -30.92 -25.22
C ALA A 522 -11.19 -30.59 -26.33
N ASN A 523 -11.44 -29.54 -27.10
CA ASN A 523 -10.59 -29.12 -28.21
C ASN A 523 -9.57 -28.05 -27.79
N ILE A 524 -9.43 -27.76 -26.50
CA ILE A 524 -8.45 -26.77 -26.01
C ILE A 524 -7.02 -27.23 -26.35
N THR A 525 -6.28 -26.38 -27.06
CA THR A 525 -4.93 -26.67 -27.59
C THR A 525 -3.79 -26.08 -26.77
N ASN A 526 -4.07 -25.07 -25.94
CA ASN A 526 -3.09 -24.43 -25.05
C ASN A 526 -3.51 -24.64 -23.58
N PRO A 527 -3.08 -25.70 -22.88
CA PRO A 527 -3.38 -25.86 -21.46
C PRO A 527 -2.27 -25.25 -20.56
N PRO A 528 -2.60 -24.43 -19.54
CA PRO A 528 -3.94 -23.91 -19.24
C PRO A 528 -4.40 -22.90 -20.31
N PRO A 529 -5.70 -22.88 -20.67
CA PRO A 529 -6.23 -21.97 -21.67
C PRO A 529 -6.17 -20.52 -21.20
N ASP A 530 -6.13 -19.61 -22.17
CA ASP A 530 -5.97 -18.20 -21.93
C ASP A 530 -7.31 -17.51 -21.62
N LEU A 531 -7.23 -16.44 -20.81
CA LEU A 531 -8.21 -15.36 -20.72
C LEU A 531 -7.50 -14.04 -21.06
N ILE A 532 -8.20 -13.14 -21.73
CA ILE A 532 -7.64 -11.84 -22.14
C ILE A 532 -8.19 -10.68 -21.30
N ALA A 533 -7.57 -9.50 -21.43
CA ALA A 533 -7.97 -8.30 -20.68
C ALA A 533 -9.46 -7.93 -20.83
N ALA A 534 -10.05 -8.04 -22.02
CA ALA A 534 -11.48 -7.74 -22.20
C ALA A 534 -12.40 -8.74 -21.47
N GLU A 535 -12.00 -10.01 -21.37
CA GLU A 535 -12.73 -11.01 -20.57
C GLU A 535 -12.57 -10.73 -19.09
N ARG A 536 -11.35 -10.41 -18.64
CA ARG A 536 -11.10 -9.95 -17.27
C ARG A 536 -12.03 -8.80 -16.89
N ASP A 537 -12.08 -7.75 -17.71
CA ASP A 537 -12.87 -6.56 -17.38
C ASP A 537 -14.37 -6.90 -17.29
N THR A 538 -14.85 -7.82 -18.14
CA THR A 538 -16.22 -8.37 -18.06
C THR A 538 -16.44 -9.14 -16.76
N MET A 539 -15.50 -10.02 -16.40
CA MET A 539 -15.58 -10.82 -15.16
C MET A 539 -15.54 -9.95 -13.92
N VAL A 540 -14.68 -8.92 -13.87
CA VAL A 540 -14.57 -7.98 -12.75
C VAL A 540 -15.83 -7.11 -12.63
N ALA A 541 -16.43 -6.71 -13.75
CA ALA A 541 -17.68 -5.94 -13.75
C ALA A 541 -18.92 -6.78 -13.38
N SER A 542 -18.80 -8.11 -13.34
CA SER A 542 -19.90 -8.99 -12.96
C SER A 542 -20.34 -8.75 -11.51
N PRO A 543 -21.66 -8.69 -11.21
CA PRO A 543 -22.15 -8.59 -9.83
C PRO A 543 -21.82 -9.82 -8.96
N PHE A 544 -21.36 -10.92 -9.57
CA PHE A 544 -20.98 -12.16 -8.89
C PHE A 544 -19.47 -12.26 -8.62
N THR A 545 -18.69 -11.27 -9.06
CA THR A 545 -17.31 -11.09 -8.65
C THR A 545 -17.28 -10.01 -7.57
N GLN A 546 -16.78 -10.37 -6.40
CA GLN A 546 -16.71 -9.47 -5.25
C GLN A 546 -15.26 -9.20 -4.91
N ASP A 547 -14.93 -7.94 -4.67
CA ASP A 547 -13.63 -7.59 -4.13
C ASP A 547 -13.60 -7.97 -2.64
N LEU A 548 -12.99 -9.14 -2.36
CA LEU A 548 -12.83 -9.74 -1.03
C LEU A 548 -11.43 -9.49 -0.46
#